data_AF-A0AAE8N182-F1
#
_entry.id   AF-A0AAE8N182-F1
#
_cell.length_a   1.000
_cell.length_b   1.000
_cell.length_c   1.000
_cell.angle_alpha   90.00
_cell.angle_beta   90.00
_cell.angle_gamma   90.00
#
_symmetry.space_group_name_H-M   'P 1'
#
loop_
_entity.id
_entity.type
_entity.pdbx_description
1 polymer ?
#
loop_
_entity_poly.entity_id
_entity_poly.type
_entity_poly.pdbx_seq_one_letter_code
_entity_poly.pdbx_strand_id
1 'polypeptide(L)'
;MDVDDPDHDPADVFTQTFLLGGESDLPTLQAIWGPDAETRKKRAHRKSRWGCTACKRRKVKQEYFMTAMLAVAARHLSILNPSSRRHSEAALLLLSKSCAQFRADLDQAITVENRDARLGTALLLHYLGWCNVGFLEFQTASSHEQPLDLSGDQLFLLSEGLRHVRFLSWELPDLGDSIFGRFMANANWARRCGALKALLEEKGISARPLRSQIMDLFDDPRFVGTHGGGVPTPPPEGCWQQQQKHDSHFHGHFHGHFHPFGTPAGSPPPCLHACSDAHILSMIALRIPRKNPNEQTPAERALYTRLSFEIVADRLSVMLRICQLYESTLSEGSHLGVSEVLGAQAYSEIERCFLAFPILCYRPFCNLVVDGDSRALAVLYHVYRSARVLLGGPKGVWWAIERSEAMEVALGRELKRRGLFEALRDMNIGPVDSE
;
A
#
# COMPACT_ATOMS: atom_id res chain seq x y z
N MET A 1 15.06 64.58 -5.21
CA MET A 1 16.05 64.46 -4.13
C MET A 1 16.04 63.01 -3.73
N ASP A 2 17.03 62.29 -4.23
CA ASP A 2 17.34 60.89 -3.96
C ASP A 2 17.56 60.63 -2.48
N VAL A 3 17.18 59.43 -2.01
CA VAL A 3 17.97 58.58 -1.11
C VAL A 3 17.57 57.11 -1.36
N ASP A 4 18.40 56.35 -2.10
CA ASP A 4 18.60 54.89 -1.95
C ASP A 4 19.29 54.64 -0.57
N ASP A 5 19.29 53.51 0.13
CA ASP A 5 19.28 52.07 -0.18
C ASP A 5 19.11 51.30 1.19
N PRO A 6 19.63 50.09 1.40
CA PRO A 6 18.99 48.76 1.42
C PRO A 6 18.80 48.17 2.85
N ASP A 7 17.98 47.12 3.00
CA ASP A 7 18.47 45.83 3.55
C ASP A 7 17.34 44.80 3.76
N HIS A 8 17.74 43.57 3.51
CA HIS A 8 17.01 42.30 3.53
C HIS A 8 16.27 41.98 4.83
N ASP A 9 15.12 41.28 4.71
CA ASP A 9 15.03 39.85 5.09
C ASP A 9 13.69 39.21 4.61
N PRO A 10 13.68 38.32 3.59
CA PRO A 10 12.48 37.62 3.14
C PRO A 10 12.24 36.29 3.88
N ALA A 11 12.69 36.15 5.13
CA ALA A 11 12.59 34.91 5.90
C ALA A 11 11.66 34.99 7.12
N ASP A 12 10.45 35.58 7.02
CA ASP A 12 9.49 35.41 8.13
C ASP A 12 8.01 35.56 7.77
N VAL A 13 7.47 34.78 6.83
CA VAL A 13 6.01 34.56 6.75
C VAL A 13 5.66 33.13 6.33
N PHE A 14 6.13 32.13 7.09
CA PHE A 14 5.62 30.76 6.98
C PHE A 14 4.97 30.33 8.30
N THR A 15 3.90 31.02 8.68
CA THR A 15 2.86 30.49 9.58
C THR A 15 1.70 31.47 9.68
N GLN A 16 0.84 31.49 8.67
CA GLN A 16 -0.62 31.66 8.78
C GLN A 16 -1.23 31.70 7.38
N THR A 17 -2.46 31.19 7.27
CA THR A 17 -3.44 31.43 6.19
C THR A 17 -3.64 30.29 5.19
N PHE A 18 -4.73 29.54 5.42
CA PHE A 18 -5.52 28.80 4.42
C PHE A 18 -6.61 29.75 3.84
N LEU A 19 -7.10 29.43 2.64
CA LEU A 19 -7.65 30.30 1.56
C LEU A 19 -9.04 31.01 1.79
N LEU A 20 -9.40 32.23 1.24
CA LEU A 20 -9.90 32.57 -0.13
C LEU A 20 -10.07 34.09 -0.56
N GLY A 21 -9.88 34.40 -1.86
CA GLY A 21 -9.88 35.69 -2.63
C GLY A 21 -10.81 36.90 -2.34
N GLY A 22 -10.32 38.12 -2.65
CA GLY A 22 -11.08 39.36 -2.94
C GLY A 22 -10.25 40.44 -3.71
N GLU A 23 -10.82 40.94 -4.81
CA GLU A 23 -10.32 41.74 -5.95
C GLU A 23 -9.26 42.86 -5.72
N SER A 24 -8.03 42.58 -6.14
CA SER A 24 -7.13 43.47 -6.90
C SER A 24 -5.85 42.67 -7.19
N ASP A 25 -5.64 42.27 -8.45
CA ASP A 25 -4.44 41.61 -9.01
C ASP A 25 -3.53 40.87 -8.03
N LEU A 26 -4.05 39.75 -7.47
CA LEU A 26 -3.38 38.55 -6.90
C LEU A 26 -4.30 37.92 -5.82
N PRO A 27 -4.48 36.59 -5.74
CA PRO A 27 -5.50 35.98 -4.88
C PRO A 27 -5.08 35.96 -3.40
N THR A 28 -5.69 36.84 -2.59
CA THR A 28 -5.51 36.95 -1.12
C THR A 28 -6.64 36.28 -0.34
N LEU A 29 -6.36 35.66 0.80
CA LEU A 29 -7.20 34.64 1.46
C LEU A 29 -8.01 35.15 2.68
N GLN A 30 -9.27 35.49 2.47
CA GLN A 30 -10.36 35.65 3.44
C GLN A 30 -10.95 34.30 3.89
N ALA A 31 -11.13 34.16 5.20
CA ALA A 31 -11.63 32.95 5.86
C ALA A 31 -13.16 32.84 5.82
N ILE A 32 -13.65 31.64 5.51
CA ILE A 32 -15.06 31.22 5.56
C ILE A 32 -15.44 30.99 7.03
N TRP A 33 -15.92 32.00 7.75
CA TRP A 33 -16.73 31.80 8.97
C TRP A 33 -18.06 32.53 8.77
N GLY A 34 -19.17 31.81 8.91
CA GLY A 34 -20.52 32.38 8.81
C GLY A 34 -20.77 33.46 9.87
N PRO A 35 -21.70 34.40 9.60
CA PRO A 35 -21.85 35.64 10.37
C PRO A 35 -22.16 35.48 11.86
N ASP A 36 -22.65 34.32 12.32
CA ASP A 36 -23.19 34.17 13.68
C ASP A 36 -22.47 33.14 14.57
N ALA A 37 -21.28 32.67 14.20
CA ALA A 37 -20.49 31.83 15.10
C ALA A 37 -19.73 32.71 16.11
N GLU A 38 -20.31 32.92 17.31
CA GLU A 38 -19.61 33.54 18.44
C GLU A 38 -18.36 32.74 18.81
N THR A 39 -17.23 33.10 18.19
CA THR A 39 -15.94 32.52 18.50
C THR A 39 -15.53 32.94 19.91
N ARG A 40 -15.34 31.96 20.80
CA ARG A 40 -14.71 32.14 22.12
C ARG A 40 -13.49 33.05 21.98
N LYS A 41 -13.56 34.28 22.53
CA LYS A 41 -12.51 35.30 22.44
C LYS A 41 -11.15 34.70 22.85
N LYS A 42 -10.34 34.32 21.86
CA LYS A 42 -8.96 33.89 22.11
C LYS A 42 -8.19 35.12 22.57
N ARG A 43 -7.70 35.12 23.80
CA ARG A 43 -6.79 36.16 24.30
C ARG A 43 -5.63 36.29 23.31
N ALA A 44 -5.39 37.50 22.82
CA ALA A 44 -4.25 37.80 21.98
C ALA A 44 -2.97 37.49 22.76
N HIS A 45 -2.29 36.39 22.41
CA HIS A 45 -0.93 36.18 22.87
C HIS A 45 -0.01 37.06 22.02
N ARG A 46 0.83 37.87 22.67
CA ARG A 46 1.88 38.63 22.03
C ARG A 46 2.86 37.62 21.45
N LYS A 47 2.82 37.37 20.13
CA LYS A 47 3.80 36.54 19.43
C LYS A 47 5.17 37.11 19.78
N SER A 48 5.99 36.37 20.53
CA SER A 48 7.39 36.77 20.69
C SER A 48 8.06 36.64 19.33
N ARG A 49 8.94 37.59 18.98
CA ARG A 49 9.80 37.52 17.78
C ARG A 49 10.59 36.22 17.70
N TRP A 50 10.78 35.57 18.85
CA TRP A 50 11.49 34.31 19.00
C TRP A 50 10.58 33.08 19.05
N GLY A 51 9.25 33.21 18.92
CA GLY A 51 8.28 32.14 19.17
C GLY A 51 8.30 31.62 20.62
N CYS A 52 7.14 31.40 21.24
CA CYS A 52 7.14 30.74 22.55
C CYS A 52 7.64 29.29 22.40
N THR A 53 8.28 28.74 23.43
CA THR A 53 8.80 27.36 23.43
C THR A 53 7.72 26.36 23.04
N ALA A 54 6.46 26.60 23.41
CA ALA A 54 5.33 25.76 23.02
C ALA A 54 4.97 25.86 21.52
N CYS A 55 5.12 27.01 20.86
CA CYS A 55 4.90 27.16 19.42
C CYS A 55 6.09 26.63 18.60
N LYS A 56 7.33 26.85 19.08
CA LYS A 56 8.55 26.26 18.51
C LYS A 56 8.56 24.73 18.60
N ARG A 57 8.02 24.16 19.67
CA ARG A 57 7.80 22.71 19.82
C ARG A 57 6.67 22.16 18.95
N ARG A 58 5.74 23.00 18.48
CA ARG A 58 4.53 22.61 17.74
C ARG A 58 4.60 22.81 16.22
N LYS A 59 5.61 23.50 15.68
CA LYS A 59 5.82 23.48 14.22
C LYS A 59 6.22 22.05 13.85
N VAL A 60 5.46 21.43 12.95
CA VAL A 60 5.98 20.31 12.18
C VAL A 60 7.24 20.84 11.49
N LYS A 61 8.40 20.43 11.98
CA LYS A 61 9.68 21.03 11.60
C LYS A 61 10.04 20.76 10.14
N GLN A 62 9.39 19.76 9.56
CA GLN A 62 9.73 19.21 8.27
C GLN A 62 8.73 19.68 7.22
N GLU A 63 9.16 20.57 6.34
CA GLU A 63 8.32 21.17 5.31
C GLU A 63 7.77 20.14 4.31
N TYR A 64 8.59 19.12 3.97
CA TYR A 64 8.17 18.05 3.05
C TYR A 64 6.96 17.30 3.61
N PHE A 65 6.92 17.04 4.92
CA PHE A 65 5.81 16.34 5.55
C PHE A 65 4.55 17.20 5.60
N MET A 66 4.67 18.49 5.93
CA MET A 66 3.54 19.41 5.87
C MET A 66 2.98 19.53 4.46
N THR A 67 3.85 19.64 3.46
CA THR A 67 3.45 19.77 2.07
C THR A 67 2.72 18.49 1.59
N ALA A 68 3.18 17.30 2.00
CA ALA A 68 2.48 16.04 1.73
C ALA A 68 1.07 16.00 2.35
N MET A 69 0.93 16.43 3.61
CA MET A 69 -0.38 16.50 4.27
C MET A 69 -1.35 17.44 3.53
N LEU A 70 -0.84 18.60 3.10
CA LEU A 70 -1.62 19.56 2.32
C LEU A 70 -2.00 19.01 0.95
N ALA A 71 -1.12 18.25 0.29
CA ALA A 71 -1.41 17.60 -0.98
C ALA A 71 -2.56 16.58 -0.84
N VAL A 72 -2.54 15.75 0.22
CA VAL A 72 -3.64 14.82 0.54
C VAL A 72 -4.95 15.57 0.80
N ALA A 73 -4.90 16.63 1.61
CA ALA A 73 -6.08 17.44 1.89
C ALA A 73 -6.66 18.09 0.63
N ALA A 74 -5.80 18.65 -0.24
CA ALA A 74 -6.19 19.26 -1.49
C ALA A 74 -6.79 18.21 -2.46
N ARG A 75 -6.23 17.00 -2.54
CA ARG A 75 -6.77 15.91 -3.35
C ARG A 75 -8.14 15.46 -2.86
N HIS A 76 -8.32 15.32 -1.55
CA HIS A 76 -9.63 14.99 -0.98
C HIS A 76 -10.65 16.09 -1.31
N LEU A 77 -10.28 17.37 -1.15
CA LEU A 77 -11.14 18.50 -1.50
C LEU A 77 -11.48 18.57 -2.99
N SER A 78 -10.58 18.16 -3.90
CA SER A 78 -10.90 18.11 -5.33
C SER A 78 -11.94 17.04 -5.66
N ILE A 79 -11.98 15.95 -4.89
CA ILE A 79 -13.02 14.91 -5.04
C ILE A 79 -14.35 15.41 -4.49
N LEU A 80 -14.34 16.09 -3.35
CA LEU A 80 -15.56 16.67 -2.77
C LEU A 80 -16.12 17.84 -3.60
N ASN A 81 -15.25 18.59 -4.28
CA ASN A 81 -15.61 19.79 -5.05
C ASN A 81 -15.03 19.73 -6.49
N PRO A 82 -15.49 18.81 -7.35
CA PRO A 82 -14.92 18.58 -8.68
C PRO A 82 -15.05 19.79 -9.62
N SER A 83 -16.01 20.68 -9.38
CA SER A 83 -16.19 21.91 -10.16
C SER A 83 -15.05 22.92 -9.98
N SER A 84 -14.26 22.82 -8.89
CA SER A 84 -13.18 23.75 -8.57
C SER A 84 -11.82 23.16 -8.92
N ARG A 85 -11.26 23.57 -10.07
CA ARG A 85 -9.91 23.17 -10.51
C ARG A 85 -8.79 23.59 -9.55
N ARG A 86 -9.04 24.58 -8.70
CA ARG A 86 -8.06 25.10 -7.73
C ARG A 86 -7.55 24.00 -6.79
N HIS A 87 -8.41 23.07 -6.39
CA HIS A 87 -8.03 21.99 -5.47
C HIS A 87 -7.16 20.93 -6.16
N SER A 88 -7.50 20.55 -7.39
CA SER A 88 -6.70 19.60 -8.17
C SER A 88 -5.33 20.19 -8.54
N GLU A 89 -5.28 21.47 -8.91
CA GLU A 89 -4.02 22.18 -9.19
C GLU A 89 -3.16 22.29 -7.94
N ALA A 90 -3.76 22.68 -6.80
CA ALA A 90 -3.05 22.73 -5.52
C ALA A 90 -2.51 21.36 -5.11
N ALA A 91 -3.29 20.29 -5.27
CA ALA A 91 -2.86 18.93 -4.97
C ALA A 91 -1.61 18.54 -5.77
N LEU A 92 -1.60 18.83 -7.07
CA LEU A 92 -0.47 18.54 -7.96
C LEU A 92 0.78 19.36 -7.59
N LEU A 93 0.63 20.66 -7.38
CA LEU A 93 1.74 21.55 -7.02
C LEU A 93 2.35 21.16 -5.66
N LEU A 94 1.51 20.88 -4.66
CA LEU A 94 1.95 20.45 -3.34
C LEU A 94 2.59 19.07 -3.39
N LEU A 95 2.05 18.13 -4.15
CA LEU A 95 2.67 16.82 -4.35
C LEU A 95 4.06 16.96 -4.98
N SER A 96 4.19 17.73 -6.05
CA SER A 96 5.47 17.99 -6.72
C SER A 96 6.50 18.61 -5.76
N LYS A 97 6.10 19.65 -5.03
CA LYS A 97 6.94 20.30 -4.01
C LYS A 97 7.35 19.31 -2.91
N SER A 98 6.41 18.52 -2.40
CA SER A 98 6.67 17.51 -1.38
C SER A 98 7.67 16.47 -1.86
N CYS A 99 7.54 15.97 -3.09
CA CYS A 99 8.47 15.01 -3.67
C CYS A 99 9.87 15.61 -3.82
N ALA A 100 9.99 16.85 -4.29
CA ALA A 100 11.27 17.53 -4.44
C ALA A 100 11.99 17.72 -3.09
N GLN A 101 11.27 18.24 -2.09
CA GLN A 101 11.82 18.46 -0.75
C GLN A 101 12.15 17.12 -0.05
N PHE A 102 11.28 16.12 -0.17
CA PHE A 102 11.51 14.81 0.44
C PHE A 102 12.71 14.09 -0.18
N ARG A 103 12.89 14.18 -1.51
CA ARG A 103 14.06 13.62 -2.18
C ARG A 103 15.37 14.22 -1.65
N ALA A 104 15.42 15.54 -1.51
CA ALA A 104 16.60 16.22 -0.95
C ALA A 104 16.85 15.83 0.53
N ASP A 105 15.80 15.54 1.29
CA ASP A 105 15.93 15.07 2.67
C ASP A 105 16.40 13.59 2.73
N LEU A 106 15.96 12.74 1.80
CA LEU A 106 16.32 11.31 1.78
C LEU A 106 17.83 11.04 1.65
N ASP A 107 18.61 11.99 1.15
CA ASP A 107 20.07 11.90 1.09
C ASP A 107 20.74 11.99 2.49
N GLN A 108 20.02 12.47 3.50
CA GLN A 108 20.51 12.52 4.89
C GLN A 108 20.15 11.23 5.64
N ALA A 109 20.88 10.92 6.72
CA ALA A 109 20.56 9.77 7.58
C ALA A 109 19.18 9.92 8.25
N ILE A 110 18.48 8.80 8.43
CA ILE A 110 17.26 8.77 9.24
C ILE A 110 17.69 8.81 10.72
N THR A 111 17.15 9.78 11.46
CA THR A 111 17.40 9.98 12.89
C THR A 111 16.10 9.89 13.66
N VAL A 112 16.16 9.78 14.99
CA VAL A 112 14.96 9.73 15.85
C VAL A 112 14.09 10.99 15.66
N GLU A 113 14.71 12.14 15.40
CA GLU A 113 14.04 13.43 15.25
C GLU A 113 13.31 13.60 13.91
N ASN A 114 13.83 13.02 12.83
CA ASN A 114 13.24 13.14 11.49
C ASN A 114 12.41 11.92 11.05
N ARG A 115 12.58 10.77 11.73
CA ARG A 115 11.93 9.49 11.44
C ARG A 115 10.44 9.60 11.18
N ASP A 116 9.69 10.21 12.11
CA ASP A 116 8.23 10.27 12.03
C ASP A 116 7.76 11.08 10.83
N ALA A 117 8.44 12.19 10.53
CA ALA A 117 8.13 12.99 9.36
C ALA A 117 8.46 12.22 8.07
N ARG A 118 9.55 11.46 8.02
CA ARG A 118 9.91 10.65 6.84
C ARG A 118 8.94 9.50 6.62
N LEU A 119 8.61 8.75 7.68
CA LEU A 119 7.61 7.68 7.63
C LEU A 119 6.25 8.23 7.22
N GLY A 120 5.82 9.32 7.86
CA GLY A 120 4.55 9.98 7.55
C GLY A 120 4.50 10.46 6.11
N THR A 121 5.58 11.08 5.61
CA THR A 121 5.64 11.55 4.23
C THR A 121 5.60 10.40 3.24
N ALA A 122 6.42 9.35 3.44
CA ALA A 122 6.41 8.18 2.56
C ALA A 122 5.03 7.50 2.54
N LEU A 123 4.35 7.42 3.69
CA LEU A 123 2.99 6.88 3.78
C LEU A 123 1.97 7.76 3.05
N LEU A 124 2.04 9.09 3.19
CA LEU A 124 1.13 10.02 2.50
C LEU A 124 1.36 10.02 0.99
N LEU A 125 2.61 9.92 0.53
CA LEU A 125 2.93 9.78 -0.90
C LEU A 125 2.42 8.45 -1.46
N HIS A 126 2.58 7.35 -0.72
CA HIS A 126 1.98 6.06 -1.07
C HIS A 126 0.45 6.14 -1.16
N TYR A 127 -0.17 6.82 -0.19
CA TYR A 127 -1.61 7.06 -0.18
C TYR A 127 -2.07 7.91 -1.37
N LEU A 128 -1.31 8.94 -1.77
CA LEU A 128 -1.58 9.69 -3.00
C LEU A 128 -1.35 8.86 -4.27
N GLY A 129 -0.44 7.89 -4.24
CA GLY A 129 -0.23 6.92 -5.32
C GLY A 129 -1.50 6.11 -5.63
N TRP A 130 -2.29 5.76 -4.60
CA TRP A 130 -3.60 5.13 -4.78
C TRP A 130 -4.61 6.00 -5.53
N CYS A 131 -4.48 7.32 -5.44
CA CYS A 131 -5.38 8.24 -6.13
C CYS A 131 -4.95 8.51 -7.59
N ASN A 132 -3.81 8.01 -8.04
CA ASN A 132 -3.28 8.28 -9.36
C ASN A 132 -3.69 7.19 -10.35
N VAL A 133 -4.56 7.54 -11.30
CA VAL A 133 -4.94 6.70 -12.44
C VAL A 133 -4.51 7.31 -13.79
N GLY A 134 -3.79 8.44 -13.77
CA GLY A 134 -3.45 9.19 -14.99
C GLY A 134 -2.59 8.41 -15.98
N PHE A 135 -1.87 7.37 -15.52
CA PHE A 135 -1.11 6.49 -16.41
C PHE A 135 -2.00 5.64 -17.34
N LEU A 136 -3.28 5.47 -17.01
CA LEU A 136 -4.26 4.75 -17.82
C LEU A 136 -4.96 5.64 -18.86
N GLU A 137 -5.04 6.96 -18.65
CA GLU A 137 -5.82 7.88 -19.48
C GLU A 137 -5.43 7.77 -20.97
N PHE A 138 -4.13 7.73 -21.26
CA PHE A 138 -3.61 7.62 -22.62
C PHE A 138 -3.76 6.24 -23.25
N GLN A 139 -3.93 5.19 -22.42
CA GLN A 139 -4.08 3.80 -22.87
C GLN A 139 -5.53 3.43 -23.18
N THR A 140 -6.50 4.18 -22.60
CA THR A 140 -7.92 3.99 -22.90
C THR A 140 -8.34 4.65 -24.22
N ALA A 141 -7.59 5.65 -24.68
CA ALA A 141 -7.86 6.40 -25.90
C ALA A 141 -7.17 5.81 -27.14
N SER A 142 -6.05 5.11 -26.97
CA SER A 142 -5.44 4.31 -28.04
C SER A 142 -6.30 3.08 -28.33
N SER A 143 -6.30 2.60 -29.57
CA SER A 143 -7.18 1.54 -30.07
C SER A 143 -7.24 0.33 -29.13
N HIS A 144 -8.38 -0.39 -29.13
CA HIS A 144 -8.66 -1.63 -28.37
C HIS A 144 -7.62 -2.77 -28.51
N GLU A 145 -6.58 -2.56 -29.32
CA GLU A 145 -5.55 -3.54 -29.65
C GLU A 145 -4.28 -3.40 -28.81
N GLN A 146 -4.04 -2.26 -28.14
CA GLN A 146 -2.81 -2.09 -27.36
C GLN A 146 -2.85 -2.91 -26.06
N PRO A 147 -1.77 -3.66 -25.74
CA PRO A 147 -1.62 -4.32 -24.46
C PRO A 147 -1.65 -3.31 -23.30
N LEU A 148 -2.28 -3.70 -22.19
CA LEU A 148 -2.23 -2.91 -20.96
C LEU A 148 -0.78 -2.77 -20.46
N ASP A 149 -0.33 -1.53 -20.29
CA ASP A 149 0.98 -1.19 -19.76
C ASP A 149 0.87 -0.64 -18.33
N LEU A 150 1.39 -1.40 -17.37
CA LEU A 150 1.42 -1.00 -15.96
C LEU A 150 2.76 -0.39 -15.54
N SER A 151 3.71 -0.21 -16.46
CA SER A 151 5.04 0.34 -16.14
C SER A 151 4.99 1.79 -15.64
N GLY A 152 3.97 2.56 -16.04
CA GLY A 152 3.71 3.91 -15.56
C GLY A 152 3.16 3.98 -14.13
N ASP A 153 2.70 2.86 -13.56
CA ASP A 153 2.09 2.82 -12.24
C ASP A 153 3.12 2.97 -11.12
N GLN A 154 3.10 4.14 -10.47
CA GLN A 154 4.05 4.46 -9.40
C GLN A 154 3.69 3.83 -8.05
N LEU A 155 2.50 3.23 -7.88
CA LEU A 155 2.05 2.74 -6.57
C LEU A 155 2.97 1.64 -6.01
N PHE A 156 3.37 0.68 -6.84
CA PHE A 156 4.27 -0.40 -6.44
C PHE A 156 5.72 0.07 -6.24
N LEU A 157 6.14 1.11 -6.96
CA LEU A 157 7.46 1.72 -6.78
C LEU A 157 7.53 2.50 -5.46
N LEU A 158 6.55 3.36 -5.20
CA LEU A 158 6.43 4.12 -3.95
C LEU A 158 6.33 3.19 -2.74
N SER A 159 5.64 2.06 -2.90
CA SER A 159 5.59 0.99 -1.92
C SER A 159 6.97 0.45 -1.55
N GLU A 160 7.85 0.24 -2.54
CA GLU A 160 9.23 -0.18 -2.29
C GLU A 160 10.02 0.88 -1.50
N GLY A 161 9.89 2.15 -1.88
CA GLY A 161 10.50 3.26 -1.16
C GLY A 161 10.02 3.33 0.31
N LEU A 162 8.72 3.17 0.54
CA LEU A 162 8.13 3.14 1.88
C LEU A 162 8.67 1.97 2.72
N ARG A 163 8.84 0.77 2.13
CA ARG A 163 9.49 -0.37 2.79
C ARG A 163 10.91 -0.03 3.22
N HIS A 164 11.67 0.67 2.36
CA HIS A 164 13.04 1.04 2.64
C HIS A 164 13.14 2.06 3.78
N VAL A 165 12.35 3.13 3.74
CA VAL A 165 12.29 4.13 4.82
C VAL A 165 11.87 3.47 6.14
N ARG A 166 10.91 2.55 6.10
CA ARG A 166 10.50 1.75 7.26
C ARG A 166 11.65 0.90 7.80
N PHE A 167 12.35 0.18 6.93
CA PHE A 167 13.45 -0.69 7.35
C PHE A 167 14.54 0.10 8.08
N LEU A 168 15.00 1.20 7.48
CA LEU A 168 15.98 2.09 8.10
C LEU A 168 15.48 2.71 9.42
N SER A 169 14.17 2.98 9.52
CA SER A 169 13.55 3.50 10.74
C SER A 169 13.44 2.45 11.86
N TRP A 170 13.47 1.15 11.51
CA TRP A 170 13.29 0.05 12.46
C TRP A 170 14.49 -0.12 13.40
N GLU A 171 15.68 0.26 12.94
CA GLU A 171 16.92 0.18 13.72
C GLU A 171 17.03 1.29 14.79
N LEU A 172 16.11 2.25 14.77
CA LEU A 172 16.10 3.37 15.72
C LEU A 172 15.31 3.04 17.00
N PRO A 173 15.74 3.55 18.17
CA PRO A 173 15.05 3.34 19.43
C PRO A 173 13.64 3.96 19.43
N ASP A 174 12.79 3.49 20.34
CA ASP A 174 11.46 4.07 20.61
C ASP A 174 10.53 4.16 19.38
N LEU A 175 10.63 3.21 18.46
CA LEU A 175 9.70 3.13 17.32
C LEU A 175 8.24 2.92 17.76
N GLY A 176 8.02 2.28 18.92
CA GLY A 176 6.70 2.09 19.51
C GLY A 176 6.01 3.40 19.91
N ASP A 177 6.75 4.49 20.09
CA ASP A 177 6.19 5.80 20.44
C ASP A 177 5.76 6.60 19.21
N SER A 178 6.34 6.29 18.05
CA SER A 178 5.96 6.87 16.77
C SER A 178 4.52 6.50 16.40
N ILE A 179 3.68 7.49 16.07
CA ILE A 179 2.33 7.20 15.55
C ILE A 179 2.39 6.44 14.22
N PHE A 180 3.36 6.78 13.37
CA PHE A 180 3.58 6.10 12.09
C PHE A 180 4.28 4.77 12.28
N GLY A 181 5.20 4.66 13.24
CA GLY A 181 5.82 3.40 13.64
C GLY A 181 4.78 2.42 14.17
N ARG A 182 3.88 2.85 15.06
CA ARG A 182 2.72 2.05 15.51
C ARG A 182 1.79 1.72 14.37
N PHE A 183 1.46 2.66 13.49
CA PHE A 183 0.67 2.33 12.31
C PHE A 183 1.36 1.24 11.48
N MET A 184 2.65 1.34 11.22
CA MET A 184 3.39 0.38 10.41
C MET A 184 3.61 -0.97 11.14
N ALA A 185 3.72 -0.96 12.47
CA ALA A 185 3.91 -2.15 13.32
C ALA A 185 2.60 -2.86 13.67
N ASN A 186 1.53 -2.11 13.95
CA ASN A 186 0.20 -2.58 14.36
C ASN A 186 -0.78 -2.72 13.21
N ALA A 187 -0.68 -1.90 12.15
CA ALA A 187 -1.38 -2.25 10.92
C ALA A 187 -0.86 -3.62 10.51
N ASN A 188 -1.78 -4.47 10.10
CA ASN A 188 -1.58 -5.87 9.72
C ASN A 188 -0.59 -6.12 8.57
N TRP A 189 0.35 -5.19 8.31
CA TRP A 189 1.53 -5.35 7.48
C TRP A 189 2.24 -6.66 7.76
N ALA A 190 2.61 -6.92 9.02
CA ALA A 190 3.28 -8.15 9.44
C ALA A 190 2.29 -9.31 9.67
N ARG A 191 1.05 -9.01 10.08
CA ARG A 191 0.08 -10.00 10.58
C ARG A 191 -0.86 -10.60 9.53
N ARG A 192 -0.57 -10.52 8.22
CA ARG A 192 -1.32 -11.22 7.14
C ARG A 192 -2.85 -11.19 7.29
N CYS A 193 -3.46 -10.01 7.46
CA CYS A 193 -4.90 -9.87 7.68
C CYS A 193 -5.43 -10.58 8.95
N GLY A 194 -4.61 -10.72 10.01
CA GLY A 194 -4.90 -11.60 11.16
C GLY A 194 -6.22 -11.32 11.88
N ALA A 195 -6.61 -10.06 12.05
CA ALA A 195 -7.90 -9.70 12.63
C ALA A 195 -9.08 -10.19 11.77
N LEU A 196 -8.95 -10.07 10.45
CA LEU A 196 -9.95 -10.53 9.49
C LEU A 196 -9.97 -12.05 9.35
N LYS A 197 -8.81 -12.71 9.47
CA LYS A 197 -8.73 -14.18 9.56
C LYS A 197 -9.45 -14.70 10.81
N ALA A 198 -9.19 -14.09 11.96
CA ALA A 198 -9.88 -14.45 13.21
C ALA A 198 -11.40 -14.26 13.09
N LEU A 199 -11.86 -13.18 12.44
CA LEU A 199 -13.28 -12.96 12.16
C LEU A 199 -13.89 -14.07 11.29
N LEU A 200 -13.18 -14.53 10.25
CA LEU A 200 -13.63 -15.63 9.41
C LEU A 200 -13.64 -16.96 10.19
N GLU A 201 -12.62 -17.22 10.99
CA GLU A 201 -12.51 -18.42 11.83
C GLU A 201 -13.62 -18.48 12.88
N GLU A 202 -13.97 -17.35 13.52
CA GLU A 202 -15.10 -17.24 14.45
C GLU A 202 -16.44 -17.61 13.77
N LYS A 203 -16.58 -17.27 12.48
CA LYS A 203 -17.74 -17.65 11.66
C LYS A 203 -17.66 -19.06 11.08
N GLY A 204 -16.62 -19.84 11.39
CA GLY A 204 -16.40 -21.18 10.83
C GLY A 204 -16.04 -21.18 9.34
N ILE A 205 -15.57 -20.05 8.82
CA ILE A 205 -15.28 -19.86 7.40
C ILE A 205 -13.77 -19.94 7.15
N SER A 206 -13.34 -20.88 6.30
CA SER A 206 -11.93 -21.00 5.91
C SER A 206 -11.62 -20.31 4.59
N ALA A 207 -10.56 -19.50 4.55
CA ALA A 207 -10.01 -18.92 3.32
C ALA A 207 -8.98 -19.83 2.61
N ARG A 208 -8.57 -20.94 3.24
CA ARG A 208 -7.52 -21.82 2.70
C ARG A 208 -7.83 -22.42 1.32
N PRO A 209 -9.06 -22.90 1.04
CA PRO A 209 -9.38 -23.45 -0.28
C PRO A 209 -9.16 -22.41 -1.39
N LEU A 210 -9.56 -21.17 -1.12
CA LEU A 210 -9.41 -20.07 -2.07
C LEU A 210 -7.94 -19.67 -2.28
N ARG A 211 -7.12 -19.72 -1.22
CA ARG A 211 -5.66 -19.57 -1.37
C ARG A 211 -5.10 -20.63 -2.31
N SER A 212 -5.51 -21.89 -2.18
CA SER A 212 -5.06 -22.96 -3.07
C SER A 212 -5.49 -22.72 -4.52
N GLN A 213 -6.75 -22.32 -4.75
CA GLN A 213 -7.24 -21.99 -6.09
C GLN A 213 -6.45 -20.83 -6.74
N ILE A 214 -6.09 -19.82 -5.96
CA ILE A 214 -5.22 -18.73 -6.46
C ILE A 214 -3.81 -19.25 -6.77
N MET A 215 -3.29 -20.22 -6.01
CA MET A 215 -2.00 -20.84 -6.32
C MET A 215 -2.07 -21.74 -7.55
N ASP A 216 -3.20 -22.38 -7.82
CA ASP A 216 -3.40 -23.15 -9.05
C ASP A 216 -3.24 -22.25 -10.29
N LEU A 217 -3.64 -20.98 -10.20
CA LEU A 217 -3.41 -19.97 -11.24
C LEU A 217 -1.92 -19.72 -11.50
N PHE A 218 -1.08 -19.78 -10.46
CA PHE A 218 0.37 -19.64 -10.63
C PHE A 218 0.99 -20.81 -11.39
N ASP A 219 0.45 -22.00 -11.15
CA ASP A 219 0.90 -23.27 -11.71
C ASP A 219 0.28 -23.57 -13.09
N ASP A 220 -0.78 -22.86 -13.46
CA ASP A 220 -1.45 -23.01 -14.75
C ASP A 220 -0.62 -22.39 -15.90
N PRO A 221 -0.16 -23.21 -16.87
CA PRO A 221 0.66 -22.74 -17.98
C PRO A 221 -0.06 -21.71 -18.86
N ARG A 222 -1.39 -21.66 -18.86
CA ARG A 222 -2.18 -20.66 -19.62
C ARG A 222 -1.93 -19.24 -19.13
N PHE A 223 -1.57 -19.06 -17.85
CA PHE A 223 -1.35 -17.75 -17.25
C PHE A 223 0.11 -17.30 -17.28
N VAL A 224 1.06 -18.16 -17.69
CA VAL A 224 2.49 -17.83 -17.67
C VAL A 224 2.82 -16.82 -18.79
N GLY A 225 3.42 -15.68 -18.42
CA GLY A 225 3.90 -14.68 -19.37
C GLY A 225 2.82 -13.73 -19.91
N THR A 226 3.14 -13.07 -21.03
CA THR A 226 2.37 -11.95 -21.62
C THR A 226 1.40 -12.37 -22.72
N HIS A 227 1.48 -13.61 -23.20
CA HIS A 227 0.67 -14.10 -24.32
C HIS A 227 -0.33 -15.13 -23.83
N GLY A 228 -1.62 -14.89 -24.12
CA GLY A 228 -2.64 -15.93 -23.98
C GLY A 228 -2.41 -17.02 -25.03
N GLY A 229 -2.02 -18.22 -24.59
CA GLY A 229 -2.10 -19.44 -25.39
C GLY A 229 -1.15 -19.54 -26.60
N GLY A 230 0.16 -19.53 -26.36
CA GLY A 230 1.06 -20.36 -27.16
C GLY A 230 1.10 -21.76 -26.51
N VAL A 231 0.91 -22.82 -27.30
CA VAL A 231 0.99 -24.23 -26.82
C VAL A 231 2.23 -24.40 -25.93
N PRO A 232 2.11 -24.94 -24.69
CA PRO A 232 3.24 -25.07 -23.80
C PRO A 232 4.27 -26.02 -24.42
N THR A 233 5.52 -25.58 -24.56
CA THR A 233 6.64 -26.53 -24.61
C THR A 233 6.74 -27.16 -23.22
N PRO A 234 6.59 -28.48 -23.09
CA PRO A 234 6.68 -29.13 -21.79
C PRO A 234 8.07 -28.89 -21.18
N PRO A 235 8.16 -28.69 -19.85
CA PRO A 235 9.46 -28.61 -19.19
C PRO A 235 10.21 -29.94 -19.39
N PRO A 236 11.54 -29.92 -19.51
CA PRO A 236 12.32 -31.15 -19.64
C PRO A 236 11.99 -32.10 -18.49
N GLU A 237 11.60 -33.33 -18.84
CA GLU A 237 11.25 -34.39 -17.91
C GLU A 237 12.39 -34.57 -16.89
N GLY A 238 12.10 -34.37 -15.60
CA GLY A 238 13.06 -34.60 -14.51
C GLY A 238 13.01 -33.61 -13.34
N CYS A 239 12.44 -32.41 -13.52
CA CYS A 239 12.47 -31.40 -12.44
C CYS A 239 11.49 -31.72 -11.28
N TRP A 240 10.36 -32.36 -11.56
CA TRP A 240 9.29 -32.59 -10.57
C TRP A 240 9.49 -33.82 -9.68
N GLN A 241 10.30 -34.80 -10.11
CA GLN A 241 10.55 -36.03 -9.33
C GLN A 241 11.50 -35.80 -8.13
N GLN A 242 12.18 -34.66 -8.06
CA GLN A 242 13.05 -34.32 -6.94
C GLN A 242 12.30 -33.61 -5.80
N GLN A 243 11.16 -32.99 -6.08
CA GLN A 243 10.33 -32.30 -5.08
C GLN A 243 9.49 -33.27 -4.24
N GLN A 244 8.90 -34.32 -4.84
CA GLN A 244 8.08 -35.31 -4.12
C GLN A 244 8.88 -36.18 -3.15
N LYS A 245 10.20 -36.33 -3.33
CA LYS A 245 11.07 -37.07 -2.39
C LYS A 245 11.36 -36.30 -1.09
N HIS A 246 11.15 -34.98 -1.06
CA HIS A 246 11.40 -34.17 0.14
C HIS A 246 10.18 -34.07 1.08
N ASP A 247 8.96 -34.29 0.56
CA ASP A 247 7.73 -34.17 1.35
C ASP A 247 7.37 -35.43 2.15
N SER A 248 8.00 -36.58 1.86
CA SER A 248 7.74 -37.85 2.55
C SER A 248 8.52 -38.05 3.86
N HIS A 249 9.37 -37.10 4.28
CA HIS A 249 10.18 -37.22 5.51
C HIS A 249 9.85 -36.24 6.64
N PHE A 250 8.83 -35.40 6.49
CA PHE A 250 8.52 -34.35 7.49
C PHE A 250 7.30 -34.65 8.37
N HIS A 251 7.07 -35.91 8.74
CA HIS A 251 6.13 -36.28 9.82
C HIS A 251 6.81 -37.27 10.79
N GLY A 252 7.27 -36.77 11.94
CA GLY A 252 7.85 -37.60 13.00
C GLY A 252 7.99 -36.82 14.31
N HIS A 253 7.31 -37.32 15.34
CA HIS A 253 7.35 -36.88 16.75
C HIS A 253 8.77 -36.57 17.28
N PHE A 254 8.89 -35.54 18.11
CA PHE A 254 9.99 -35.43 19.08
C PHE A 254 9.45 -35.07 20.48
N HIS A 255 9.26 -36.11 21.28
CA HIS A 255 9.26 -36.08 22.75
C HIS A 255 10.57 -36.72 23.23
N GLY A 256 11.22 -36.14 24.26
CA GLY A 256 12.39 -36.70 24.96
C GLY A 256 13.48 -35.64 25.17
N HIS A 257 13.51 -34.95 26.32
CA HIS A 257 14.21 -35.32 27.57
C HIS A 257 15.73 -35.31 27.48
N PHE A 258 16.36 -34.24 27.98
CA PHE A 258 17.63 -34.31 28.70
C PHE A 258 17.69 -33.17 29.75
N HIS A 259 18.08 -33.53 30.97
CA HIS A 259 18.29 -32.68 32.14
C HIS A 259 19.67 -33.06 32.75
N PRO A 260 20.27 -32.25 33.65
CA PRO A 260 21.34 -31.32 33.31
C PRO A 260 22.64 -31.58 34.10
N PHE A 261 23.76 -30.98 33.70
CA PHE A 261 24.81 -30.61 34.66
C PHE A 261 25.54 -29.34 34.25
N GLY A 262 25.55 -28.36 35.17
CA GLY A 262 26.64 -27.38 35.31
C GLY A 262 26.43 -26.00 34.68
N THR A 263 25.57 -25.16 35.26
CA THR A 263 25.78 -23.69 35.23
C THR A 263 26.66 -23.27 36.40
N PRO A 264 27.55 -22.28 36.21
CA PRO A 264 27.37 -21.06 36.98
C PRO A 264 27.53 -19.76 36.17
N ALA A 265 26.56 -18.88 36.42
CA ALA A 265 26.59 -17.41 36.46
C ALA A 265 27.41 -16.62 35.41
N GLY A 266 26.67 -16.06 34.44
CA GLY A 266 27.14 -15.04 33.49
C GLY A 266 26.45 -15.18 32.13
N SER A 267 25.13 -15.03 32.10
CA SER A 267 24.26 -15.28 30.94
C SER A 267 24.74 -14.66 29.62
N PRO A 268 24.91 -15.46 28.54
CA PRO A 268 24.88 -14.93 27.18
C PRO A 268 23.42 -14.61 26.79
N PRO A 269 23.16 -13.61 25.93
CA PRO A 269 21.81 -13.14 25.67
C PRO A 269 20.98 -14.22 24.95
N PRO A 270 19.67 -14.34 25.27
CA PRO A 270 18.81 -15.35 24.68
C PRO A 270 18.30 -14.85 23.31
N CYS A 271 19.01 -15.14 22.24
CA CYS A 271 18.49 -14.88 20.89
C CYS A 271 19.13 -15.77 19.83
N LEU A 272 18.95 -17.09 19.94
CA LEU A 272 19.21 -18.03 18.84
C LEU A 272 18.03 -18.97 18.53
N HIS A 273 16.83 -18.69 19.07
CA HIS A 273 15.59 -19.42 18.74
C HIS A 273 14.41 -18.51 18.33
N ALA A 274 14.69 -17.40 17.64
CA ALA A 274 13.64 -16.47 17.19
C ALA A 274 13.86 -15.94 15.77
N CYS A 275 14.17 -16.78 14.79
CA CYS A 275 13.97 -16.38 13.40
C CYS A 275 12.53 -16.70 12.98
N SER A 276 11.62 -15.75 13.26
CA SER A 276 10.23 -15.79 12.80
C SER A 276 10.14 -15.68 11.27
N ASP A 277 8.98 -15.97 10.67
CA ASP A 277 8.67 -15.68 9.26
C ASP A 277 9.07 -14.25 8.82
N ALA A 278 9.17 -13.30 9.76
CA ALA A 278 9.68 -11.96 9.50
C ALA A 278 11.17 -11.90 9.11
N HIS A 279 11.97 -12.89 9.50
CA HIS A 279 13.38 -13.06 9.10
C HIS A 279 13.51 -13.62 7.67
N ILE A 280 12.62 -14.54 7.27
CA ILE A 280 12.54 -15.03 5.89
C ILE A 280 12.02 -13.92 4.98
N LEU A 281 11.02 -13.16 5.44
CA LEU A 281 10.52 -11.98 4.75
C LEU A 281 11.54 -10.85 4.72
N SER A 282 12.42 -10.67 5.71
CA SER A 282 13.51 -9.68 5.64
C SER A 282 14.59 -10.10 4.64
N MET A 283 14.88 -11.40 4.51
CA MET A 283 15.78 -11.93 3.47
C MET A 283 15.22 -11.76 2.05
N ILE A 284 13.90 -11.90 1.86
CA ILE A 284 13.20 -11.68 0.57
C ILE A 284 12.99 -10.19 0.29
N ALA A 285 12.69 -9.39 1.33
CA ALA A 285 12.35 -7.97 1.21
C ALA A 285 13.56 -7.06 0.95
N LEU A 286 14.75 -7.43 1.44
CA LEU A 286 15.88 -6.51 1.42
C LEU A 286 16.91 -6.84 0.37
N ARG A 287 17.17 -8.12 0.05
CA ARG A 287 18.50 -8.55 -0.42
C ARG A 287 19.56 -7.83 0.43
N ILE A 288 20.16 -8.53 1.39
CA ILE A 288 21.61 -8.36 1.50
C ILE A 288 22.10 -8.68 0.08
N PRO A 289 22.64 -7.72 -0.69
CA PRO A 289 23.13 -8.04 -2.01
C PRO A 289 24.19 -9.10 -1.76
N ARG A 290 24.01 -10.32 -2.30
CA ARG A 290 25.21 -11.03 -2.73
C ARG A 290 25.96 -10.03 -3.61
N LYS A 291 27.27 -9.93 -3.42
CA LYS A 291 28.13 -8.90 -4.04
C LYS A 291 27.95 -8.82 -5.57
N ASN A 292 27.33 -9.81 -6.21
CA ASN A 292 26.89 -9.77 -7.59
C ASN A 292 25.39 -10.09 -7.79
N PRO A 293 24.60 -9.22 -8.46
CA PRO A 293 23.23 -9.53 -8.88
C PRO A 293 23.12 -10.69 -9.89
N ASN A 294 24.22 -11.07 -10.54
CA ASN A 294 24.31 -12.21 -11.46
C ASN A 294 24.47 -13.59 -10.77
N GLU A 295 24.54 -13.64 -9.44
CA GLU A 295 24.74 -14.89 -8.69
C GLU A 295 23.44 -15.64 -8.35
N GLN A 296 22.26 -15.10 -8.68
CA GLN A 296 21.02 -15.84 -8.46
C GLN A 296 20.79 -16.88 -9.54
N THR A 297 20.73 -18.13 -9.12
CA THR A 297 20.37 -19.24 -10.00
C THR A 297 18.93 -19.06 -10.52
N PRO A 298 18.60 -19.57 -11.71
CA PRO A 298 17.22 -19.59 -12.20
C PRO A 298 16.23 -20.25 -11.21
N ALA A 299 16.67 -21.30 -10.51
CA ALA A 299 15.86 -21.99 -9.50
C ALA A 299 15.53 -21.09 -8.29
N GLU A 300 16.51 -20.35 -7.75
CA GLU A 300 16.29 -19.39 -6.67
C GLU A 300 15.29 -18.30 -7.10
N ARG A 301 15.41 -17.79 -8.34
CA ARG A 301 14.47 -16.80 -8.88
C ARG A 301 13.04 -17.34 -8.94
N ALA A 302 12.85 -18.54 -9.49
CA ALA A 302 11.54 -19.17 -9.56
C ALA A 302 10.92 -19.39 -8.17
N LEU A 303 11.73 -19.84 -7.19
CA LEU A 303 11.30 -20.02 -5.81
C LEU A 303 10.83 -18.70 -5.17
N TYR A 304 11.61 -17.63 -5.31
CA TYR A 304 11.24 -16.33 -4.75
C TYR A 304 10.00 -15.73 -5.41
N THR A 305 9.86 -15.91 -6.73
CA THR A 305 8.64 -15.50 -7.44
C THR A 305 7.42 -16.24 -6.90
N ARG A 306 7.48 -17.58 -6.78
CA ARG A 306 6.40 -18.39 -6.22
C ARG A 306 6.04 -17.95 -4.79
N LEU A 307 7.04 -17.79 -3.93
CA LEU A 307 6.80 -17.41 -2.53
C LEU A 307 6.21 -15.99 -2.41
N SER A 308 6.68 -15.04 -3.23
CA SER A 308 6.10 -13.70 -3.28
C SER A 308 4.64 -13.71 -3.73
N PHE A 309 4.31 -14.57 -4.70
CA PHE A 309 2.96 -14.77 -5.19
C PHE A 309 2.06 -15.40 -4.12
N GLU A 310 2.57 -16.40 -3.41
CA GLU A 310 1.85 -17.08 -2.32
C GLU A 310 1.49 -16.13 -1.18
N ILE A 311 2.37 -15.19 -0.83
CA ILE A 311 2.10 -14.15 0.16
C ILE A 311 0.93 -13.26 -0.28
N VAL A 312 0.87 -12.94 -1.57
CA VAL A 312 -0.23 -12.16 -2.15
C VAL A 312 -1.52 -12.99 -2.17
N ALA A 313 -1.45 -14.26 -2.58
CA ALA A 313 -2.57 -15.20 -2.61
C ALA A 313 -3.20 -15.40 -1.22
N ASP A 314 -2.39 -15.56 -0.17
CA ASP A 314 -2.86 -15.70 1.21
C ASP A 314 -3.70 -14.50 1.65
N ARG A 315 -3.27 -13.27 1.33
CA ARG A 315 -4.02 -12.05 1.68
C ARG A 315 -5.27 -11.90 0.84
N LEU A 316 -5.15 -12.12 -0.46
CA LEU A 316 -6.25 -11.99 -1.41
C LEU A 316 -7.37 -12.99 -1.07
N SER A 317 -7.03 -14.23 -0.69
CA SER A 317 -8.03 -15.23 -0.27
C SER A 317 -8.91 -14.76 0.89
N VAL A 318 -8.35 -14.01 1.85
CA VAL A 318 -9.13 -13.45 2.97
C VAL A 318 -10.06 -12.36 2.46
N MET A 319 -9.57 -11.44 1.63
CA MET A 319 -10.38 -10.34 1.09
C MET A 319 -11.51 -10.86 0.20
N LEU A 320 -11.23 -11.81 -0.69
CA LEU A 320 -12.23 -12.41 -1.56
C LEU A 320 -13.27 -13.18 -0.75
N ARG A 321 -12.88 -13.87 0.33
CA ARG A 321 -13.85 -14.59 1.15
C ARG A 321 -14.79 -13.63 1.89
N ILE A 322 -14.27 -12.48 2.33
CA ILE A 322 -15.09 -11.40 2.91
C ILE A 322 -16.00 -10.78 1.85
N CYS A 323 -15.50 -10.57 0.63
CA CYS A 323 -16.28 -10.11 -0.52
C CYS A 323 -17.47 -11.04 -0.78
N GLN A 324 -17.21 -12.35 -0.92
CA GLN A 324 -18.25 -13.37 -1.12
C GLN A 324 -19.31 -13.37 -0.01
N LEU A 325 -18.89 -13.23 1.25
CA LEU A 325 -19.81 -13.16 2.40
C LEU A 325 -20.69 -11.90 2.34
N TYR A 326 -20.12 -10.78 1.92
CA TYR A 326 -20.87 -9.54 1.77
C TYR A 326 -21.85 -9.61 0.61
N GLU A 327 -21.43 -10.10 -0.55
CA GLU A 327 -22.27 -10.26 -1.75
C GLU A 327 -23.43 -11.24 -1.55
N SER A 328 -23.21 -12.32 -0.78
CA SER A 328 -24.32 -13.22 -0.42
C SER A 328 -25.36 -12.50 0.44
N THR A 329 -24.94 -11.61 1.33
CA THR A 329 -25.83 -10.81 2.20
C THR A 329 -26.61 -9.76 1.40
N LEU A 330 -26.02 -9.21 0.33
CA LEU A 330 -26.71 -8.29 -0.59
C LEU A 330 -27.77 -9.00 -1.43
N SER A 331 -27.46 -10.22 -1.89
CA SER A 331 -28.38 -11.04 -2.70
C SER A 331 -29.66 -11.42 -1.94
N GLU A 332 -29.62 -11.39 -0.61
CA GLU A 332 -30.78 -11.58 0.28
C GLU A 332 -31.67 -10.32 0.43
N GLY A 333 -31.43 -9.26 -0.35
CA GLY A 333 -32.27 -8.07 -0.42
C GLY A 333 -31.94 -6.99 0.62
N SER A 334 -30.79 -7.09 1.29
CA SER A 334 -30.33 -6.06 2.22
C SER A 334 -29.60 -4.93 1.48
N HIS A 335 -29.91 -3.67 1.81
CA HIS A 335 -29.17 -2.49 1.34
C HIS A 335 -28.08 -2.05 2.34
N LEU A 336 -27.67 -2.95 3.23
CA LEU A 336 -26.73 -2.64 4.30
C LEU A 336 -25.32 -2.45 3.76
N GLY A 337 -24.61 -1.46 4.28
CA GLY A 337 -23.20 -1.26 3.96
C GLY A 337 -22.29 -2.31 4.59
N VAL A 338 -21.09 -2.50 4.04
CA VAL A 338 -20.08 -3.44 4.57
C VAL A 338 -19.82 -3.26 6.07
N SER A 339 -19.74 -2.00 6.53
CA SER A 339 -19.55 -1.69 7.96
C SER A 339 -20.73 -2.09 8.84
N GLU A 340 -21.94 -2.20 8.29
CA GLU A 340 -23.14 -2.63 9.01
C GLU A 340 -23.21 -4.16 9.07
N VAL A 341 -22.77 -4.84 8.01
CA VAL A 341 -22.73 -6.31 7.94
C VAL A 341 -21.59 -6.90 8.77
N LEU A 342 -20.39 -6.31 8.69
CA LEU A 342 -19.17 -6.86 9.30
C LEU A 342 -18.74 -6.12 10.58
N GLY A 343 -19.34 -4.97 10.87
CA GLY A 343 -18.95 -4.08 11.96
C GLY A 343 -17.84 -3.09 11.59
N ALA A 344 -17.84 -1.94 12.26
CA ALA A 344 -16.92 -0.83 11.98
C ALA A 344 -15.43 -1.20 12.16
N GLN A 345 -15.12 -2.09 13.11
CA GLN A 345 -13.74 -2.53 13.33
C GLN A 345 -13.23 -3.39 12.16
N ALA A 346 -14.04 -4.32 11.66
CA ALA A 346 -13.69 -5.13 10.50
C ALA A 346 -13.54 -4.25 9.25
N TYR A 347 -14.43 -3.29 9.05
CA TYR A 347 -14.33 -2.34 7.94
C TYR A 347 -13.02 -1.54 7.98
N SER A 348 -12.64 -1.03 9.15
CA SER A 348 -11.37 -0.33 9.34
C SER A 348 -10.15 -1.21 9.04
N GLU A 349 -10.24 -2.52 9.33
CA GLU A 349 -9.19 -3.48 8.96
C GLU A 349 -9.15 -3.78 7.46
N ILE A 350 -10.30 -3.84 6.79
CA ILE A 350 -10.38 -3.98 5.33
C ILE A 350 -9.68 -2.80 4.65
N GLU A 351 -9.96 -1.56 5.08
CA GLU A 351 -9.27 -0.36 4.59
C GLU A 351 -7.75 -0.46 4.72
N ARG A 352 -7.27 -0.87 5.90
CA ARG A 352 -5.83 -1.04 6.17
C ARG A 352 -5.22 -2.13 5.27
N CYS A 353 -5.94 -3.22 5.06
CA CYS A 353 -5.50 -4.33 4.21
C CYS A 353 -5.33 -3.90 2.75
N PHE A 354 -6.29 -3.16 2.19
CA PHE A 354 -6.16 -2.63 0.83
C PHE A 354 -5.07 -1.59 0.74
N LEU A 355 -5.03 -0.60 1.65
CA LEU A 355 -4.00 0.44 1.63
C LEU A 355 -2.59 -0.16 1.66
N ALA A 356 -2.39 -1.22 2.46
CA ALA A 356 -1.11 -1.89 2.62
C ALA A 356 -0.78 -2.93 1.55
N PHE A 357 -1.73 -3.35 0.72
CA PHE A 357 -1.55 -4.41 -0.29
C PHE A 357 -0.31 -4.20 -1.19
N PRO A 358 -0.11 -3.02 -1.84
CA PRO A 358 1.02 -2.82 -2.75
C PRO A 358 2.35 -2.77 -1.99
N ILE A 359 2.30 -2.37 -0.71
CA ILE A 359 3.45 -2.37 0.18
C ILE A 359 3.90 -3.77 0.59
N LEU A 360 3.08 -4.78 0.32
CA LEU A 360 3.34 -6.17 0.66
C LEU A 360 3.62 -7.02 -0.60
N CYS A 361 3.47 -6.40 -1.76
CA CYS A 361 3.97 -6.91 -3.03
C CYS A 361 5.48 -6.69 -3.09
N TYR A 362 6.24 -7.77 -2.89
CA TYR A 362 7.70 -7.75 -2.97
C TYR A 362 8.18 -7.70 -4.42
N ARG A 363 9.45 -7.31 -4.62
CA ARG A 363 10.04 -7.12 -5.95
C ARG A 363 9.79 -8.28 -6.92
N PRO A 364 9.89 -9.58 -6.55
CA PRO A 364 9.60 -10.66 -7.50
C PRO A 364 8.16 -10.65 -8.03
N PHE A 365 7.17 -10.29 -7.20
CA PHE A 365 5.79 -10.10 -7.65
C PHE A 365 5.63 -8.81 -8.45
N CYS A 366 6.26 -7.70 -8.02
CA CYS A 366 6.22 -6.44 -8.77
C CYS A 366 6.80 -6.60 -10.18
N ASN A 367 7.84 -7.43 -10.35
CA ASN A 367 8.37 -7.75 -11.67
C ASN A 367 7.32 -8.42 -12.55
N LEU A 368 6.54 -9.37 -12.02
CA LEU A 368 5.42 -9.96 -12.77
C LEU A 368 4.39 -8.90 -13.20
N VAL A 369 4.12 -7.90 -12.35
CA VAL A 369 3.21 -6.79 -12.67
C VAL A 369 3.78 -5.92 -13.80
N VAL A 370 5.05 -5.50 -13.68
CA VAL A 370 5.73 -4.65 -14.68
C VAL A 370 5.92 -5.38 -16.00
N ASP A 371 6.25 -6.67 -15.95
CA ASP A 371 6.40 -7.53 -17.13
C ASP A 371 5.04 -7.86 -17.78
N GLY A 372 3.92 -7.47 -17.15
CA GLY A 372 2.58 -7.75 -17.66
C GLY A 372 2.23 -9.24 -17.66
N ASP A 373 2.80 -10.03 -16.75
CA ASP A 373 2.54 -11.47 -16.62
C ASP A 373 1.09 -11.74 -16.21
N SER A 374 0.40 -12.64 -16.94
CA SER A 374 -1.03 -12.85 -16.76
C SER A 374 -1.38 -13.35 -15.35
N ARG A 375 -0.45 -14.02 -14.65
CA ARG A 375 -0.67 -14.45 -13.26
C ARG A 375 -0.87 -13.25 -12.34
N ALA A 376 -0.01 -12.25 -12.47
CA ALA A 376 -0.10 -11.03 -11.67
C ALA A 376 -1.33 -10.21 -12.06
N LEU A 377 -1.67 -10.11 -13.35
CA LEU A 377 -2.85 -9.38 -13.81
C LEU A 377 -4.15 -9.97 -13.27
N ALA A 378 -4.29 -11.30 -13.24
CA ALA A 378 -5.47 -11.97 -12.68
C ALA A 378 -5.60 -11.74 -11.16
N VAL A 379 -4.50 -11.79 -10.42
CA VAL A 379 -4.47 -11.45 -9.00
C VAL A 379 -4.87 -9.99 -8.77
N LEU A 380 -4.29 -9.05 -9.53
CA LEU A 380 -4.63 -7.63 -9.43
C LEU A 380 -6.09 -7.37 -9.78
N TYR A 381 -6.66 -8.07 -10.77
CA TYR A 381 -8.07 -7.96 -11.14
C TYR A 381 -8.96 -8.26 -9.93
N HIS A 382 -8.71 -9.39 -9.25
CA HIS A 382 -9.46 -9.76 -8.05
C HIS A 382 -9.23 -8.81 -6.87
N VAL A 383 -8.04 -8.25 -6.72
CA VAL A 383 -7.74 -7.25 -5.68
C VAL A 383 -8.56 -5.99 -5.91
N TYR A 384 -8.50 -5.41 -7.11
CA TYR A 384 -9.20 -4.16 -7.40
C TYR A 384 -10.71 -4.34 -7.44
N ARG A 385 -11.21 -5.49 -7.94
CA ARG A 385 -12.62 -5.86 -7.81
C ARG A 385 -13.08 -5.94 -6.36
N SER A 386 -12.32 -6.65 -5.52
CA SER A 386 -12.63 -6.75 -4.09
C SER A 386 -12.57 -5.38 -3.41
N ALA A 387 -11.63 -4.52 -3.82
CA ALA A 387 -11.55 -3.14 -3.31
C ALA A 387 -12.79 -2.34 -3.70
N ARG A 388 -13.23 -2.42 -4.96
CA ARG A 388 -14.45 -1.74 -5.42
C ARG A 388 -15.67 -2.21 -4.63
N VAL A 389 -15.85 -3.52 -4.47
CA VAL A 389 -17.02 -4.07 -3.75
C VAL A 389 -16.98 -3.72 -2.25
N LEU A 390 -15.83 -3.90 -1.60
CA LEU A 390 -15.73 -3.74 -0.15
C LEU A 390 -15.54 -2.27 0.28
N LEU A 391 -15.02 -1.40 -0.58
CA LEU A 391 -14.75 0.01 -0.28
C LEU A 391 -15.67 0.99 -1.02
N GLY A 392 -16.41 0.57 -2.06
CA GLY A 392 -17.13 1.44 -3.01
C GLY A 392 -18.58 1.79 -2.68
N GLY A 393 -18.99 1.75 -1.40
CA GLY A 393 -20.36 2.12 -1.00
C GLY A 393 -20.66 3.64 -1.00
N PRO A 394 -21.87 4.08 -0.62
CA PRO A 394 -22.25 5.50 -0.55
C PRO A 394 -21.41 6.35 0.40
N LYS A 395 -20.78 5.72 1.40
CA LYS A 395 -19.78 6.30 2.31
C LYS A 395 -18.38 5.78 2.00
N GLY A 396 -18.16 5.41 0.75
CA GLY A 396 -17.00 4.68 0.31
C GLY A 396 -15.71 5.45 0.48
N VAL A 397 -14.62 4.72 0.34
CA VAL A 397 -13.30 5.20 0.67
C VAL A 397 -12.73 5.99 -0.51
N TRP A 398 -12.81 7.32 -0.41
CA TRP A 398 -12.50 8.25 -1.50
C TRP A 398 -11.16 8.02 -2.20
N TRP A 399 -10.13 7.54 -1.50
CA TRP A 399 -8.79 7.36 -2.04
C TRP A 399 -8.64 6.10 -2.91
N ALA A 400 -9.57 5.15 -2.82
CA ALA A 400 -9.48 3.86 -3.49
C ALA A 400 -10.43 3.73 -4.69
N ILE A 401 -11.61 4.36 -4.62
CA ILE A 401 -12.75 4.13 -5.52
C ILE A 401 -12.37 4.24 -6.99
N GLU A 402 -11.88 5.42 -7.39
CA GLU A 402 -11.53 5.73 -8.79
C GLU A 402 -10.53 4.71 -9.35
N ARG A 403 -9.51 4.36 -8.55
CA ARG A 403 -8.50 3.39 -8.95
C ARG A 403 -9.03 1.98 -9.02
N SER A 404 -9.83 1.54 -8.06
CA SER A 404 -10.39 0.19 -8.06
C SER A 404 -11.28 -0.04 -9.28
N GLU A 405 -12.09 0.94 -9.65
CA GLU A 405 -12.95 0.88 -10.83
C GLU A 405 -12.12 0.87 -12.12
N ALA A 406 -11.21 1.84 -12.28
CA ALA A 406 -10.40 1.95 -13.48
C ALA A 406 -9.51 0.71 -13.70
N MET A 407 -8.89 0.20 -12.63
CA MET A 407 -8.03 -0.97 -12.71
C MET A 407 -8.80 -2.25 -12.95
N GLU A 408 -9.96 -2.47 -12.31
CA GLU A 408 -10.80 -3.65 -12.57
C GLU A 408 -11.19 -3.72 -14.05
N VAL A 409 -11.66 -2.60 -14.62
CA VAL A 409 -12.06 -2.51 -16.03
C VAL A 409 -10.86 -2.76 -16.95
N ALA A 410 -9.73 -2.11 -16.72
CA ALA A 410 -8.54 -2.24 -17.55
C ALA A 410 -7.97 -3.66 -17.52
N LEU A 411 -7.84 -4.25 -16.33
CA LEU A 411 -7.34 -5.62 -16.16
C LEU A 411 -8.31 -6.66 -16.73
N GLY A 412 -9.62 -6.49 -16.51
CA GLY A 412 -10.64 -7.38 -17.05
C GLY A 412 -10.63 -7.39 -18.58
N ARG A 413 -10.52 -6.21 -19.21
CA ARG A 413 -10.36 -6.08 -20.66
C ARG A 413 -9.11 -6.78 -21.17
N GLU A 414 -7.98 -6.59 -20.51
CA GLU A 414 -6.71 -7.23 -20.89
C GLU A 414 -6.78 -8.76 -20.77
N LEU A 415 -7.38 -9.28 -19.70
CA LEU A 415 -7.56 -10.73 -19.51
C LEU A 415 -8.53 -11.32 -20.56
N LYS A 416 -9.59 -10.60 -20.95
CA LYS A 416 -10.48 -10.97 -22.06
C LYS A 416 -9.73 -10.98 -23.39
N ARG A 417 -8.90 -9.96 -23.66
CA ARG A 417 -8.05 -9.88 -24.86
C ARG A 417 -7.09 -11.07 -24.97
N ARG A 418 -6.59 -11.58 -23.84
CA ARG A 418 -5.75 -12.78 -23.77
C ARG A 418 -6.53 -14.10 -23.79
N GLY A 419 -7.86 -14.10 -23.83
CA GLY A 419 -8.67 -15.31 -23.75
C GLY A 419 -8.60 -16.05 -22.40
N LEU A 420 -8.18 -15.36 -21.33
CA LEU A 420 -7.98 -15.93 -19.99
C LEU A 420 -9.16 -15.70 -19.05
N PHE A 421 -10.09 -14.83 -19.42
CA PHE A 421 -11.22 -14.47 -18.57
C PHE A 421 -12.16 -15.65 -18.27
N GLU A 422 -12.39 -16.51 -19.27
CA GLU A 422 -13.19 -17.73 -19.10
C GLU A 422 -12.50 -18.73 -18.16
N ALA A 423 -11.20 -18.95 -18.35
CA ALA A 423 -10.41 -19.79 -17.45
C ALA A 423 -10.44 -19.26 -16.00
N LEU A 424 -10.41 -17.93 -15.82
CA LEU A 424 -10.52 -17.30 -14.51
C LEU A 424 -11.89 -17.56 -13.86
N ARG A 425 -12.96 -17.54 -14.66
CA ARG A 425 -14.32 -17.86 -14.21
C ARG A 425 -14.43 -19.33 -13.80
N ASP A 426 -13.89 -20.24 -14.59
CA ASP A 426 -13.91 -21.69 -14.33
C ASP A 426 -13.18 -22.06 -13.03
N MET A 427 -12.13 -21.31 -12.67
CA MET A 427 -11.39 -21.51 -11.41
C MET A 427 -12.18 -21.09 -10.16
N ASN A 428 -13.35 -20.46 -10.31
CA ASN A 428 -14.26 -20.08 -9.21
C ASN A 428 -13.57 -19.26 -8.09
N ILE A 429 -12.60 -18.40 -8.45
CA ILE A 429 -11.84 -17.57 -7.50
C ILE A 429 -12.70 -16.40 -6.95
N GLY A 430 -13.92 -16.24 -7.42
CA GLY A 430 -14.89 -15.24 -6.96
C GLY A 430 -15.92 -14.97 -8.06
N PRO A 431 -16.96 -14.17 -7.78
CA PRO A 431 -17.87 -13.74 -8.83
C PRO A 431 -17.07 -12.96 -9.88
N VAL A 432 -17.24 -13.34 -11.13
CA VAL A 432 -16.69 -12.66 -12.31
C VAL A 432 -17.89 -12.10 -13.04
N ASP A 433 -18.10 -10.78 -13.02
CA ASP A 433 -19.25 -10.19 -13.70
C ASP A 433 -19.07 -10.31 -15.21
N SER A 434 -20.11 -10.82 -15.86
CA SER A 434 -20.25 -10.82 -17.31
C SER A 434 -20.86 -9.49 -17.75
N GLU A 435 -20.01 -8.49 -18.01
CA GLU A 435 -20.36 -7.35 -18.87
C GLU A 435 -19.53 -7.37 -20.16
#